data_AF-A0AAJ2YG21-F1
#
_entry.id   AF-A0AAJ2YG21-F1
#
_cell.length_a   1.000
_cell.length_b   1.000
_cell.length_c   1.000
_cell.angle_alpha   90.00
_cell.angle_beta   90.00
_cell.angle_gamma   90.00
#
_symmetry.space_group_name_H-M   'P 1'
#
loop_
_entity.id
_entity.type
_entity.pdbx_description
1 polymer ?
#
loop_
_entity_poly.entity_id
_entity_poly.type
_entity_poly.pdbx_seq_one_letter_code
_entity_poly.pdbx_strand_id
1 'polypeptide(L)' 'MSDGVGAGVSSRMLLRHGKVREVAHAADRTDADAVVFTNSLTEHQRLSLTALLGRPAVGLADLLGSG' A
#
# COMPACT_ATOMS: atom_id res chain seq x y z
N MET A 1 -13.30 8.30 -25.59
CA MET A 1 -12.84 9.12 -24.45
C MET A 1 -12.08 8.18 -23.53
N SER A 2 -10.79 8.01 -23.80
CA SER A 2 -9.91 7.10 -23.08
C SER A 2 -8.61 7.87 -22.85
N ASP A 3 -8.48 8.52 -21.70
CA ASP A 3 -7.22 9.11 -21.27
C ASP A 3 -6.74 8.37 -20.03
N GLY A 4 -5.67 7.62 -20.23
CA GLY A 4 -5.05 6.80 -19.21
C GLY A 4 -4.46 7.66 -18.10
N VAL A 5 -4.84 7.37 -16.86
CA VAL A 5 -4.13 7.86 -15.68
C VAL A 5 -3.23 6.73 -15.18
N GLY A 6 -2.15 6.50 -15.93
CA GLY A 6 -0.95 5.86 -15.42
C GLY A 6 -0.21 6.85 -14.52
N ALA A 7 -0.74 7.13 -13.33
CA ALA A 7 -0.04 7.96 -12.36
C ALA A 7 1.11 7.14 -11.75
N GLY A 8 2.29 7.27 -12.35
CA GLY A 8 3.54 6.71 -11.85
C GLY A 8 3.68 7.02 -10.35
N VAL A 9 3.63 5.96 -9.54
CA VAL A 9 3.71 6.08 -8.09
C VAL A 9 5.17 6.29 -7.72
N SER A 10 5.58 7.56 -7.62
CA SER A 10 6.87 7.88 -7.04
C SER A 10 6.91 7.38 -5.59
N SER A 11 7.98 6.68 -5.21
CA SER A 11 8.18 6.14 -3.85
C SER A 11 8.05 7.18 -2.75
N ARG A 12 8.26 8.47 -3.08
CA ARG A 12 8.10 9.62 -2.17
C ARG A 12 6.64 10.09 -2.02
N MET A 13 5.74 9.66 -2.92
CA MET A 13 4.30 9.99 -2.93
C MET A 13 3.41 8.91 -2.29
N LEU A 14 3.92 7.71 -1.99
CA LEU A 14 3.16 6.67 -1.25
C LEU A 14 2.72 7.12 0.15
N LEU A 15 3.33 8.18 0.68
CA LEU A 15 3.19 8.64 2.06
C LEU A 15 2.48 9.98 2.23
N ARG A 16 1.88 10.57 1.18
CA ARG A 16 0.87 11.62 1.43
C ARG A 16 -0.41 10.95 1.90
N HIS A 17 -0.99 11.45 3.00
CA HIS A 17 -2.21 10.91 3.62
C HIS A 17 -3.32 10.59 2.60
N GLY A 18 -3.44 11.36 1.51
CA GLY A 18 -4.42 11.12 0.46
C GLY A 18 -4.29 9.74 -0.22
N LYS A 19 -3.07 9.28 -0.50
CA LYS A 19 -2.85 8.02 -1.21
C LYS A 19 -3.12 6.80 -0.34
N VAL A 20 -2.78 6.88 0.95
CA VAL A 20 -3.12 5.82 1.91
C VAL A 20 -4.62 5.66 2.04
N ARG A 21 -5.39 6.76 2.00
CA ARG A 21 -6.85 6.72 2.00
C ARG A 21 -7.44 6.08 0.74
N GLU A 22 -6.88 6.37 -0.43
CA GLU A 22 -7.29 5.72 -1.68
C GLU A 22 -7.04 4.20 -1.63
N VAL A 23 -5.89 3.79 -1.07
CA VAL A 23 -5.56 2.38 -0.87
C VAL A 23 -6.49 1.73 0.14
N ALA A 24 -6.80 2.40 1.26
CA ALA A 24 -7.77 1.92 2.24
C ALA A 24 -9.15 1.68 1.59
N HIS A 25 -9.66 2.67 0.85
CA HIS A 25 -10.94 2.57 0.17
C HIS A 25 -10.94 1.47 -0.91
N ALA A 26 -9.84 1.31 -1.65
CA ALA A 26 -9.72 0.21 -2.60
C ALA A 26 -9.75 -1.15 -1.88
N ALA A 27 -9.02 -1.29 -0.78
CA ALA A 27 -8.97 -2.51 0.01
C ALA A 27 -10.33 -2.83 0.66
N ASP A 28 -11.07 -1.83 1.14
CA ASP A 28 -12.45 -1.99 1.64
C ASP A 28 -13.39 -2.51 0.55
N ARG A 29 -13.35 -1.91 -0.65
CA ARG A 29 -14.22 -2.32 -1.75
C ARG A 29 -13.95 -3.74 -2.25
N THR A 30 -12.72 -4.22 -2.11
CA THR A 30 -12.32 -5.56 -2.55
C THR A 30 -12.34 -6.58 -1.44
N ASP A 31 -12.68 -6.19 -0.22
CA ASP A 31 -12.57 -7.03 0.98
C ASP A 31 -11.18 -7.67 1.13
N ALA A 32 -10.13 -6.88 0.84
CA ALA A 32 -8.77 -7.41 0.84
C ALA A 32 -8.27 -7.63 2.27
N ASP A 33 -7.80 -8.83 2.60
CA ASP A 33 -7.26 -9.13 3.93
C ASP A 33 -5.96 -8.39 4.26
N ALA A 34 -5.19 -7.99 3.24
CA ALA A 34 -3.91 -7.30 3.40
C ALA A 34 -3.60 -6.39 2.21
N VAL A 35 -2.71 -5.41 2.44
CA VAL A 35 -2.18 -4.53 1.39
C VAL A 35 -0.71 -4.82 1.17
N VAL A 36 -0.37 -5.25 -0.04
CA VAL A 36 1.02 -5.54 -0.45
C VAL A 36 1.63 -4.33 -1.14
N PHE A 37 2.75 -3.86 -0.60
CA PHE A 37 3.56 -2.79 -1.18
C PHE A 37 4.72 -3.38 -1.95
N THR A 38 4.91 -2.94 -3.20
CA THR A 38 6.01 -3.44 -4.05
C THR A 38 7.39 -2.98 -3.59
N ASN A 39 7.47 -1.83 -2.92
CA ASN A 39 8.68 -1.39 -2.22
C ASN A 39 8.80 -2.07 -0.85
N SER A 40 10.03 -2.35 -0.44
CA SER A 40 10.32 -2.75 0.94
C SER A 40 9.85 -1.66 1.90
N LEU A 41 9.14 -2.09 2.95
CA LEU A 41 8.73 -1.22 4.03
C LEU A 41 9.72 -1.35 5.16
N THR A 42 10.11 -0.24 5.78
CA THR A 42 10.74 -0.32 7.10
C THR A 42 9.72 -0.78 8.13
N GLU A 43 10.17 -1.34 9.26
CA GLU A 43 9.28 -1.76 10.33
C GLU A 43 8.33 -0.63 10.78
N HIS A 44 8.86 0.57 10.96
CA HIS A 44 8.07 1.75 11.32
C HIS A 44 7.00 2.09 10.28
N GLN A 45 7.34 2.01 8.98
CA GLN A 45 6.36 2.24 7.90
C GLN A 45 5.28 1.17 7.91
N ARG A 46 5.65 -0.09 8.08
CA ARG A 46 4.72 -1.22 8.15
C ARG A 46 3.71 -1.04 9.27
N LEU A 47 4.18 -0.70 10.48
CA LEU A 47 3.32 -0.46 11.64
C LEU A 47 2.40 0.75 11.43
N SER A 48 2.94 1.86 10.92
CA SER A 48 2.14 3.07 10.64
C SER A 48 1.06 2.82 9.60
N LEU A 49 1.40 2.11 8.51
CA LEU A 49 0.45 1.78 7.45
C LEU A 49 -0.59 0.77 7.92
N THR A 50 -0.20 -0.23 8.72
CA THR A 50 -1.14 -1.19 9.30
C THR A 50 -2.17 -0.48 10.19
N ALA A 51 -1.72 0.44 11.03
CA ALA A 51 -2.61 1.25 11.86
C ALA A 51 -3.57 2.12 11.04
N LEU A 52 -3.09 2.71 9.93
CA LEU A 52 -3.91 3.55 9.05
C LEU A 52 -4.90 2.76 8.19
N LEU A 53 -4.54 1.56 7.75
CA LEU A 53 -5.35 0.71 6.86
C LEU A 53 -6.31 -0.21 7.63
N GLY A 54 -6.11 -0.36 8.95
CA GLY A 54 -6.87 -1.30 9.79
C GLY A 54 -6.60 -2.78 9.47
N ARG A 55 -5.60 -3.06 8.63
CA ARG A 55 -5.25 -4.40 8.16
C ARG A 55 -3.75 -4.49 7.86
N PRO A 56 -3.17 -5.70 7.78
CA PRO A 56 -1.75 -5.87 7.54
C PRO A 56 -1.27 -5.14 6.28
N ALA A 57 -0.27 -4.27 6.46
CA ALA A 57 0.58 -3.79 5.38
C ALA A 57 1.84 -4.66 5.32
N VAL A 58 2.19 -5.16 4.13
CA VAL A 58 3.37 -6.03 3.93
C VAL A 58 4.19 -5.57 2.74
N GLY A 59 5.52 -5.65 2.85
CA GLY A 59 6.41 -5.46 1.70
C GLY A 59 6.46 -6.74 0.86
N LEU A 60 6.52 -6.60 -0.46
CA LEU A 60 6.64 -7.74 -1.38
C LEU A 60 7.94 -8.51 -1.12
N ALA A 61 9.04 -7.82 -0.79
CA ALA A 61 10.30 -8.45 -0.42
C ALA A 61 10.17 -9.35 0.82
N ASP A 62 9.35 -8.96 1.80
CA ASP A 62 9.13 -9.75 3.02
C ASP A 62 8.36 -11.04 2.70
N LEU A 63 7.40 -10.97 1.77
CA LEU A 63 6.63 -12.13 1.31
C LEU A 63 7.49 -13.11 0.48
N LEU A 64 8.40 -12.58 -0.35
CA LEU A 64 9.24 -13.38 -1.24
C LEU A 64 10.51 -13.91 -0.56
N GLY A 65 10.96 -13.27 0.53
CA GLY A 65 12.13 -13.69 1.32
C GLY A 65 11.80 -14.68 2.44
N SER A 66 10.52 -14.91 2.72
CA SER A 66 10.03 -15.87 3.72
C SER A 66 9.69 -17.22 3.06
N GLY A 67 10.66 -17.80 2.34
CA GLY A 67 10.59 -19.14 1.73
C GLY A 67 11.49 -20.13 2.43
#